data_AF-A0A820QY39-F1
#
_entry.id   AF-A0A820QY39-F1
#
_cell.length_a   1.000
_cell.length_b   1.000
_cell.length_c   1.000
_cell.angle_alpha   90.00
_cell.angle_beta   90.00
_cell.angle_gamma   90.00
#
_symmetry.space_group_name_H-M   'P 1'
#
loop_
_entity.id
_entity.type
_entity.pdbx_description
1 polymer ?
#
loop_
_entity_poly.entity_id
_entity_poly.type
_entity_poly.pdbx_seq_one_letter_code
_entity_poly.pdbx_strand_id
1 'polypeptide(L)'
;MASSSSSTATDFEHFGQKVYSTVSQNNKDQNVFLSPASIALAMSMCTVGARKETLDQMLHALDASSIDSLTKTAEKIMHVFSIADHDKQIKLKLANRLYAQKAYKIQPDYLSRVQNSFKADIKLEDFENDSAHAVQTINAWVEEQTNKLIQNLLSKNDVSPDTRLIIVNCIYFKGTWRKQFKESLTNPDADFHEANGNISKIKLMYQKEKFGYAEDSDLHVQIAHLPYKSENQEVQFVFTIILPKQGVTLDEVEQQLTSKPDLMQQVLSDENTARKELLLYLPKFKMEATFELNGVLIKLGMVNAFSDIKADFTGIVSKQDERDGSEAAAATAVIMNDALVLRRKTTPTEFKADRPFLFYVRESSEAAAATAVVMLGSCAAMFEKEQPIEFKADRPFLFFIRESRQNIVLFSGKFLSPPMAS
;
A
#
# COMPACT_ATOMS: atom_id res chain seq x y z
N MET A 1 27.22 16.17 20.85
CA MET A 1 25.85 15.95 21.36
C MET A 1 25.02 15.45 20.20
N ALA A 2 24.84 14.13 20.11
CA ALA A 2 24.04 13.50 19.06
C ALA A 2 22.58 13.61 19.47
N SER A 3 21.78 14.36 18.71
CA SER A 3 20.33 14.32 18.81
C SER A 3 19.85 13.01 18.21
N SER A 4 19.59 12.02 19.07
CA SER A 4 18.81 10.84 18.72
C SER A 4 17.36 11.27 18.46
N SER A 5 17.03 11.66 17.23
CA SER A 5 15.64 11.71 16.78
C SER A 5 15.19 10.27 16.54
N SER A 6 14.74 9.59 17.59
CA SER A 6 13.94 8.38 17.42
C SER A 6 12.66 8.78 16.69
N SER A 7 12.60 8.61 15.37
CA SER A 7 11.33 8.70 14.65
C SER A 7 10.51 7.50 15.08
N THR A 8 9.70 7.64 16.13
CA THR A 8 8.67 6.67 16.45
C THR A 8 7.77 6.53 15.23
N ALA A 9 7.66 5.32 14.70
CA ALA A 9 6.69 4.98 13.67
C ALA A 9 5.32 5.57 13.98
N THR A 10 4.63 6.01 12.93
CA THR A 10 3.22 6.36 13.07
C THR A 10 2.38 5.11 13.36
N ASP A 11 1.24 5.28 14.05
CA ASP A 11 0.26 4.21 14.33
C ASP A 11 -0.06 3.35 13.06
N PHE A 12 -0.08 4.00 11.89
CA PHE A 12 -0.36 3.37 10.60
C PHE A 12 0.78 2.49 10.08
N GLU A 13 2.03 2.76 10.43
CA GLU A 13 3.18 1.94 10.04
C GLU A 13 3.16 0.60 10.77
N HIS A 14 2.92 0.60 12.08
CA HIS A 14 2.81 -0.64 12.85
C HIS A 14 1.65 -1.51 12.38
N PHE A 15 0.47 -0.91 12.19
CA PHE A 15 -0.67 -1.61 11.62
C PHE A 15 -0.34 -2.15 10.22
N GLY A 16 0.28 -1.32 9.38
CA GLY A 16 0.63 -1.70 8.02
C GLY A 16 1.61 -2.88 7.95
N GLN A 17 2.60 -2.92 8.84
CA GLN A 17 3.53 -4.05 8.97
C GLN A 17 2.81 -5.34 9.39
N LYS A 18 1.89 -5.25 10.37
CA LYS A 18 1.08 -6.39 10.82
C LYS A 18 0.19 -6.94 9.70
N VAL A 19 -0.44 -6.05 8.92
CA VAL A 19 -1.24 -6.42 7.74
C VAL A 19 -0.38 -7.12 6.70
N TYR A 20 0.74 -6.49 6.31
CA TYR A 20 1.66 -7.07 5.32
C TYR A 20 2.17 -8.45 5.75
N SER A 21 2.65 -8.56 6.99
CA SER A 21 3.17 -9.83 7.52
C SER A 21 2.11 -10.92 7.51
N THR A 22 0.88 -10.61 7.92
CA THR A 22 -0.21 -11.58 7.93
C THR A 22 -0.60 -12.01 6.50
N VAL A 23 -0.70 -11.06 5.56
CA VAL A 23 -0.98 -11.38 4.15
C VAL A 23 0.15 -12.22 3.56
N SER A 24 1.41 -11.87 3.83
CA SER A 24 2.56 -12.62 3.33
C SER A 24 2.61 -14.06 3.87
N GLN A 25 2.31 -14.25 5.16
CA GLN A 25 2.20 -15.58 5.77
C GLN A 25 1.08 -16.43 5.18
N ASN A 26 -0.04 -15.81 4.79
CA ASN A 26 -1.15 -16.50 4.13
C ASN A 26 -0.84 -16.83 2.66
N ASN A 27 0.18 -16.19 2.06
CA ASN A 27 0.54 -16.30 0.64
C ASN A 27 2.05 -16.55 0.48
N LYS A 28 2.56 -17.62 1.10
CA LYS A 28 4.01 -17.91 1.14
C LYS A 28 4.63 -18.08 -0.24
N ASP A 29 3.96 -18.81 -1.12
CA ASP A 29 4.48 -19.18 -2.43
C ASP A 29 4.07 -18.23 -3.57
N GLN A 30 3.54 -17.06 -3.22
CA GLN A 30 3.03 -16.09 -4.20
C GLN A 30 3.65 -14.71 -4.01
N ASN A 31 3.74 -13.98 -5.11
CA ASN A 31 3.98 -12.55 -5.07
C ASN A 31 2.97 -11.85 -4.17
N VAL A 32 3.45 -10.95 -3.31
CA VAL A 32 2.58 -10.09 -2.49
C VAL A 32 2.81 -8.65 -2.87
N PHE A 33 1.72 -7.91 -3.03
CA PHE A 33 1.76 -6.49 -3.28
C PHE A 33 0.49 -5.81 -2.77
N LEU A 34 0.63 -4.92 -1.80
CA LEU A 34 -0.49 -4.19 -1.21
C LEU A 34 -0.07 -2.80 -0.76
N SER A 35 -1.06 -1.96 -0.45
CA SER A 35 -0.83 -0.64 0.15
C SER A 35 -1.28 -0.62 1.60
N PRO A 36 -0.34 -0.68 2.57
CA PRO A 36 -0.72 -0.67 3.98
C PRO A 36 -1.36 0.66 4.40
N ALA A 37 -0.85 1.79 3.89
CA ALA A 37 -1.41 3.12 4.16
C ALA A 37 -2.85 3.26 3.65
N SER A 38 -3.16 2.71 2.47
CA SER A 38 -4.51 2.66 1.89
C SER A 38 -5.48 1.87 2.78
N ILE A 39 -5.07 0.68 3.23
CA ILE A 39 -5.88 -0.18 4.12
C ILE A 39 -6.10 0.52 5.46
N ALA A 40 -5.05 1.14 6.03
CA ALA A 40 -5.15 1.88 7.29
C ALA A 40 -6.13 3.05 7.19
N LEU A 41 -6.12 3.81 6.09
CA LEU A 41 -7.08 4.89 5.84
C LEU A 41 -8.52 4.36 5.71
N ALA A 42 -8.73 3.26 4.99
CA ALA A 42 -10.05 2.64 4.86
C ALA A 42 -10.59 2.21 6.24
N MET A 43 -9.78 1.50 7.02
CA MET A 43 -10.16 1.07 8.38
C MET A 43 -10.36 2.25 9.32
N SER A 44 -9.63 3.35 9.11
CA SER A 44 -9.81 4.57 9.89
C SER A 44 -11.16 5.23 9.61
N MET A 45 -11.60 5.28 8.35
CA MET A 45 -12.94 5.78 8.00
C MET A 45 -14.05 4.93 8.61
N CYS A 46 -13.86 3.61 8.76
CA CYS A 46 -14.78 2.77 9.53
C CYS A 46 -14.76 3.11 11.02
N THR A 47 -13.56 3.26 11.58
CA THR A 47 -13.34 3.47 13.02
C THR A 47 -14.01 4.75 13.51
N VAL A 48 -14.00 5.83 12.73
CA VAL A 48 -14.72 7.09 13.03
C VAL A 48 -16.23 6.84 13.27
N GLY A 49 -16.79 5.84 12.56
CA GLY A 49 -18.18 5.42 12.63
C GLY A 49 -18.50 4.36 13.68
N ALA A 50 -17.48 3.69 14.21
CA ALA A 50 -17.63 2.60 15.15
C ALA A 50 -18.01 3.08 16.57
N ARG A 51 -18.65 2.23 17.36
CA ARG A 51 -19.00 2.49 18.77
C ARG A 51 -18.66 1.31 19.66
N LYS A 52 -18.53 1.59 20.97
CA LYS A 52 -18.32 0.61 22.04
C LYS A 52 -17.14 -0.34 21.73
N GLU A 53 -17.29 -1.62 22.03
CA GLU A 53 -16.28 -2.65 21.80
C GLU A 53 -15.80 -2.72 20.34
N THR A 54 -16.64 -2.41 19.34
CA THR A 54 -16.20 -2.34 17.94
C THR A 54 -15.18 -1.22 17.74
N LEU A 55 -15.44 -0.04 18.32
CA LEU A 55 -14.50 1.08 18.30
C LEU A 55 -13.20 0.73 19.03
N ASP A 56 -13.30 0.15 20.22
CA ASP A 56 -12.14 -0.19 21.05
C ASP A 56 -11.21 -1.19 20.35
N GLN A 57 -11.78 -2.23 19.72
CA GLN A 57 -11.03 -3.22 18.93
C GLN A 57 -10.36 -2.60 17.71
N MET A 58 -11.05 -1.73 16.97
CA MET A 58 -10.48 -1.10 15.78
C MET A 58 -9.38 -0.09 16.12
N LEU A 59 -9.55 0.72 17.17
CA LEU A 59 -8.51 1.63 17.67
C LEU A 59 -7.27 0.84 18.11
N HIS A 60 -7.46 -0.24 18.87
CA HIS A 60 -6.35 -1.09 19.31
C HIS A 60 -5.61 -1.74 18.13
N ALA A 61 -6.34 -2.28 17.15
CA ALA A 61 -5.74 -2.89 15.97
C ALA A 61 -4.93 -1.88 15.14
N LEU A 62 -5.45 -0.66 14.98
CA LEU A 62 -4.80 0.46 14.27
C LEU A 62 -3.69 1.14 15.09
N ASP A 63 -3.42 0.69 16.32
CA ASP A 63 -2.48 1.30 17.26
C ASP A 63 -2.79 2.78 17.58
N ALA A 64 -4.07 3.16 17.50
CA ALA A 64 -4.51 4.54 17.68
C ALA A 64 -5.08 4.77 19.09
N SER A 65 -4.62 5.82 19.76
CA SER A 65 -5.09 6.17 21.11
C SER A 65 -6.52 6.71 21.16
N SER A 66 -7.01 7.28 20.06
CA SER A 66 -8.33 7.90 19.93
C SER A 66 -8.68 8.16 18.47
N ILE A 67 -9.97 8.43 18.20
CA ILE A 67 -10.42 8.87 16.88
C ILE A 67 -9.68 10.15 16.45
N ASP A 68 -9.41 11.08 17.35
CA ASP A 68 -8.71 12.33 17.00
C ASP A 68 -7.23 12.10 16.66
N SER A 69 -6.55 11.16 17.33
CA SER A 69 -5.19 10.72 16.95
C SER A 69 -5.20 10.11 15.55
N LEU A 70 -6.17 9.22 15.30
CA LEU A 70 -6.35 8.54 14.03
C LEU A 70 -6.60 9.51 12.88
N THR A 71 -7.51 10.47 13.05
CA THR A 71 -7.83 11.46 12.02
C THR A 71 -6.66 12.42 11.76
N LYS A 72 -5.88 12.79 12.77
CA LYS A 72 -4.65 13.59 12.59
C LYS A 72 -3.60 12.83 11.78
N THR A 73 -3.43 11.53 12.03
CA THR A 73 -2.53 10.68 11.24
C THR A 73 -3.02 10.59 9.79
N ALA A 74 -4.33 10.40 9.58
CA ALA A 74 -4.93 10.42 8.25
C ALA A 74 -4.70 11.75 7.53
N GLU A 75 -4.89 12.89 8.21
CA GLU A 75 -4.67 14.23 7.65
C GLU A 75 -3.23 14.45 7.18
N LYS A 76 -2.24 13.98 7.94
CA LYS A 76 -0.82 14.03 7.54
C LYS A 76 -0.58 13.26 6.25
N ILE A 77 -1.14 12.05 6.15
CA ILE A 77 -1.04 11.22 4.95
C ILE A 77 -1.75 11.93 3.78
N MET A 78 -2.98 12.38 3.97
CA MET A 78 -3.73 13.11 2.92
C MET A 78 -2.98 14.36 2.44
N HIS A 79 -2.29 15.08 3.35
CA HIS A 79 -1.47 16.23 2.99
C HIS A 79 -0.28 15.85 2.10
N VAL A 80 0.50 14.83 2.48
CA VAL A 80 1.61 14.30 1.65
C VAL A 80 1.13 13.90 0.26
N PHE A 81 -0.01 13.22 0.19
CA PHE A 81 -0.60 12.80 -1.08
C PHE A 81 -1.08 14.00 -1.92
N SER A 82 -1.67 15.01 -1.29
CA SER A 82 -2.09 16.24 -2.00
C SER A 82 -0.92 16.99 -2.62
N ILE A 83 0.23 17.00 -1.96
CA ILE A 83 1.47 17.59 -2.50
C ILE A 83 1.94 16.79 -3.71
N ALA A 84 1.95 15.46 -3.59
CA ALA A 84 2.43 14.57 -4.64
C ALA A 84 1.53 14.54 -5.88
N ASP A 85 0.21 14.71 -5.75
CA ASP A 85 -0.73 14.72 -6.90
C ASP A 85 -0.50 15.92 -7.84
N HIS A 86 0.14 16.99 -7.35
CA HIS A 86 0.51 18.16 -8.16
C HIS A 86 1.93 18.08 -8.75
N ASP A 87 2.66 17.00 -8.51
CA ASP A 87 4.01 16.80 -9.05
C ASP A 87 3.96 16.29 -10.50
N LYS A 88 4.82 16.81 -11.38
CA LYS A 88 4.84 16.39 -12.80
C LYS A 88 5.59 15.08 -13.04
N GLN A 89 6.47 14.70 -12.12
CA GLN A 89 7.33 13.52 -12.18
C GLN A 89 6.74 12.34 -11.43
N ILE A 90 5.81 12.62 -10.51
CA ILE A 90 5.12 11.66 -9.67
C ILE A 90 3.62 11.84 -9.85
N LYS A 91 2.95 10.81 -10.34
CA LYS A 91 1.50 10.74 -10.37
C LYS A 91 1.06 9.82 -9.23
N LEU A 92 0.67 10.41 -8.11
CA LEU A 92 0.12 9.71 -6.96
C LEU A 92 -1.34 10.13 -6.77
N LYS A 93 -2.26 9.20 -7.02
CA LYS A 93 -3.68 9.40 -6.73
C LYS A 93 -4.07 8.55 -5.55
N LEU A 94 -4.75 9.17 -4.59
CA LEU A 94 -5.43 8.49 -3.49
C LEU A 94 -6.84 9.02 -3.45
N ALA A 95 -7.80 8.14 -3.74
CA ALA A 95 -9.19 8.49 -3.83
C ALA A 95 -9.98 7.70 -2.79
N ASN A 96 -10.68 8.43 -1.95
CA ASN A 96 -11.56 7.90 -0.93
C ASN A 96 -13.01 8.23 -1.28
N ARG A 97 -13.90 7.24 -1.25
CA ARG A 97 -15.34 7.49 -1.35
C ARG A 97 -16.13 6.44 -0.62
N LEU A 98 -17.12 6.88 0.13
CA LEU A 98 -18.08 5.99 0.73
C LEU A 98 -19.35 5.99 -0.10
N TYR A 99 -20.05 4.86 -0.08
CA TYR A 99 -21.38 4.77 -0.64
C TYR A 99 -22.26 4.13 0.41
N ALA A 100 -23.26 4.87 0.85
CA ALA A 100 -24.33 4.33 1.66
C ALA A 100 -25.55 4.14 0.76
N GLN A 101 -26.56 3.43 1.23
CA GLN A 101 -27.86 3.46 0.56
C GLN A 101 -28.64 4.71 0.88
N LYS A 102 -29.51 5.04 -0.05
CA LYS A 102 -30.39 6.21 -0.02
C LYS A 102 -31.33 6.30 1.19
N ALA A 103 -31.81 5.17 1.71
CA ALA A 103 -32.74 5.07 2.83
C ALA A 103 -32.15 5.45 4.20
N TYR A 104 -30.84 5.73 4.30
CA TYR A 104 -30.21 6.08 5.58
C TYR A 104 -29.81 7.53 5.64
N LYS A 105 -30.01 8.09 6.82
CA LYS A 105 -29.44 9.37 7.16
C LYS A 105 -28.03 9.17 7.70
N ILE A 106 -27.05 9.71 6.99
CA ILE A 106 -25.67 9.79 7.47
C ILE A 106 -25.61 10.73 8.68
N GLN A 107 -24.88 10.33 9.72
CA GLN A 107 -24.63 11.17 10.89
C GLN A 107 -23.79 12.41 10.50
N PRO A 108 -24.22 13.64 10.82
CA PRO A 108 -23.50 14.85 10.41
C PRO A 108 -22.06 14.91 10.92
N ASP A 109 -21.82 14.47 12.16
CA ASP A 109 -20.48 14.46 12.77
C ASP A 109 -19.54 13.49 12.04
N TYR A 110 -20.07 12.34 11.62
CA TYR A 110 -19.33 11.36 10.82
C TYR A 110 -18.97 11.94 9.46
N LEU A 111 -19.95 12.48 8.75
CA LEU A 111 -19.77 13.10 7.44
C LEU A 111 -18.70 14.21 7.51
N SER A 112 -18.78 15.09 8.50
CA SER A 112 -17.82 16.18 8.69
C SER A 112 -16.40 15.66 8.91
N ARG A 113 -16.21 14.65 9.76
CA ARG A 113 -14.89 14.06 10.02
C ARG A 113 -14.31 13.36 8.79
N VAL A 114 -15.14 12.60 8.07
CA VAL A 114 -14.72 11.89 6.86
C VAL A 114 -14.31 12.86 5.74
N GLN A 115 -15.08 13.91 5.51
CA GLN A 115 -14.77 14.95 4.52
C GLN A 115 -13.52 15.75 4.90
N ASN A 116 -13.37 16.13 6.17
CA ASN A 116 -12.26 16.99 6.60
C ASN A 116 -10.94 16.24 6.67
N SER A 117 -10.92 15.05 7.26
CA SER A 117 -9.68 14.32 7.58
C SER A 117 -9.23 13.37 6.47
N PHE A 118 -10.16 12.84 5.67
CA PHE A 118 -9.86 11.84 4.63
C PHE A 118 -10.10 12.36 3.20
N LYS A 119 -10.64 13.58 3.06
CA LYS A 119 -11.08 14.18 1.79
C LYS A 119 -11.99 13.23 1.00
N ALA A 120 -12.80 12.46 1.73
CA ALA A 120 -13.66 11.46 1.15
C ALA A 120 -15.09 11.99 1.02
N ASP A 121 -15.70 11.75 -0.13
CA ASP A 121 -17.11 12.02 -0.35
C ASP A 121 -17.97 10.82 0.08
N ILE A 122 -19.25 11.08 0.37
CA ILE A 122 -20.25 10.03 0.60
C ILE A 122 -21.32 10.17 -0.48
N LYS A 123 -21.60 9.08 -1.19
CA LYS A 123 -22.71 8.98 -2.14
C LYS A 123 -23.82 8.08 -1.59
N LEU A 124 -25.03 8.32 -2.06
CA LEU A 124 -26.18 7.49 -1.80
C LEU A 124 -26.49 6.67 -3.05
N GLU A 125 -26.61 5.36 -2.91
CA GLU A 125 -26.95 4.41 -3.99
C GLU A 125 -28.17 3.56 -3.58
N ASP A 126 -28.61 2.63 -4.42
CA ASP A 126 -29.75 1.72 -4.19
C ASP A 126 -29.44 0.27 -4.60
N PHE A 127 -28.53 -0.37 -3.92
CA PHE A 127 -28.27 -1.79 -3.95
C PHE A 127 -29.30 -2.85 -3.37
N GLU A 128 -30.50 -2.47 -2.94
CA GLU A 128 -31.61 -3.23 -2.34
C GLU A 128 -32.55 -3.50 -3.48
N ASN A 129 -32.84 -2.45 -4.26
CA ASN A 129 -33.70 -2.54 -5.42
C ASN A 129 -32.94 -2.47 -6.75
N ASP A 130 -31.70 -1.95 -6.78
CA ASP A 130 -30.89 -1.72 -7.98
C ASP A 130 -29.36 -1.93 -7.78
N SER A 131 -28.98 -3.07 -7.18
CA SER A 131 -27.56 -3.42 -6.95
C SER A 131 -26.71 -3.48 -8.21
N ALA A 132 -27.32 -3.78 -9.34
CA ALA A 132 -26.62 -3.78 -10.62
C ALA A 132 -26.15 -2.36 -10.99
N HIS A 133 -27.01 -1.35 -10.82
CA HIS A 133 -26.63 0.04 -11.05
C HIS A 133 -25.56 0.49 -10.06
N ALA A 134 -25.73 0.21 -8.77
CA ALA A 134 -24.75 0.58 -7.77
C ALA A 134 -23.37 -0.03 -8.08
N VAL A 135 -23.30 -1.34 -8.36
CA VAL A 135 -22.05 -2.01 -8.78
C VAL A 135 -21.40 -1.31 -9.99
N GLN A 136 -22.19 -0.95 -11.01
CA GLN A 136 -21.68 -0.22 -12.18
C GLN A 136 -21.14 1.16 -11.80
N THR A 137 -21.86 1.91 -10.95
CA THR A 137 -21.46 3.24 -10.50
C THR A 137 -20.16 3.21 -9.70
N ILE A 138 -19.99 2.26 -8.77
CA ILE A 138 -18.73 2.10 -8.03
C ILE A 138 -17.59 1.68 -8.94
N ASN A 139 -17.80 0.67 -9.81
CA ASN A 139 -16.77 0.22 -10.73
C ASN A 139 -16.30 1.32 -11.69
N ALA A 140 -17.23 2.10 -12.26
CA ALA A 140 -16.89 3.19 -13.15
C ALA A 140 -16.07 4.27 -12.44
N TRP A 141 -16.42 4.60 -11.18
CA TRP A 141 -15.64 5.55 -10.39
C TRP A 141 -14.23 5.04 -10.09
N VAL A 142 -14.10 3.79 -9.65
CA VAL A 142 -12.80 3.15 -9.38
C VAL A 142 -11.93 3.14 -10.64
N GLU A 143 -12.52 2.76 -11.78
CA GLU A 143 -11.84 2.73 -13.06
C GLU A 143 -11.29 4.13 -13.42
N GLU A 144 -12.09 5.17 -13.25
CA GLU A 144 -11.66 6.55 -13.47
C GLU A 144 -10.50 6.96 -12.54
N GLN A 145 -10.63 6.70 -11.24
CA GLN A 145 -9.63 7.09 -10.25
C GLN A 145 -8.29 6.38 -10.45
N THR A 146 -8.32 5.15 -10.98
CA THR A 146 -7.13 4.33 -11.19
C THR A 146 -6.52 4.49 -12.58
N ASN A 147 -7.10 5.32 -13.46
CA ASN A 147 -6.70 5.43 -14.88
C ASN A 147 -6.92 4.12 -15.67
N LYS A 148 -8.08 3.50 -15.46
CA LYS A 148 -8.57 2.28 -16.13
C LYS A 148 -7.81 1.01 -15.82
N LEU A 149 -7.12 1.04 -14.71
CA LEU A 149 -6.19 0.02 -14.28
C LEU A 149 -6.84 -1.00 -13.36
N ILE A 150 -7.77 -0.56 -12.51
CA ILE A 150 -8.64 -1.43 -11.73
C ILE A 150 -10.02 -1.35 -12.37
N GLN A 151 -10.45 -2.45 -12.97
CA GLN A 151 -11.76 -2.58 -13.62
C GLN A 151 -12.54 -3.68 -12.93
N ASN A 152 -13.87 -3.55 -12.93
CA ASN A 152 -14.76 -4.55 -12.34
C ASN A 152 -14.33 -4.94 -10.92
N LEU A 153 -13.98 -3.92 -10.11
CA LEU A 153 -13.60 -4.12 -8.72
C LEU A 153 -14.67 -4.92 -7.97
N LEU A 154 -15.91 -4.76 -8.40
CA LEU A 154 -17.09 -5.48 -7.99
C LEU A 154 -17.69 -6.37 -9.06
N SER A 155 -18.05 -7.57 -8.61
CA SER A 155 -19.04 -8.41 -9.25
C SER A 155 -20.43 -8.17 -8.64
N LYS A 156 -21.47 -8.69 -9.31
CA LYS A 156 -22.84 -8.68 -8.78
C LYS A 156 -23.00 -9.51 -7.49
N ASN A 157 -22.13 -10.48 -7.25
CA ASN A 157 -22.22 -11.36 -6.09
C ASN A 157 -21.62 -10.75 -4.83
N ASP A 158 -20.92 -9.63 -4.97
CA ASP A 158 -20.30 -8.92 -3.87
C ASP A 158 -21.26 -8.00 -3.12
N VAL A 159 -22.42 -7.73 -3.71
CA VAL A 159 -23.40 -6.76 -3.23
C VAL A 159 -24.71 -7.48 -3.05
N SER A 160 -25.31 -7.33 -1.88
CA SER A 160 -26.63 -7.88 -1.59
C SER A 160 -27.63 -6.77 -1.24
N PRO A 161 -28.92 -7.07 -1.13
CA PRO A 161 -29.89 -6.10 -0.60
C PRO A 161 -29.66 -5.70 0.87
N ASP A 162 -28.87 -6.45 1.62
CA ASP A 162 -28.64 -6.23 3.06
C ASP A 162 -27.49 -5.26 3.37
N THR A 163 -26.91 -4.64 2.36
CA THR A 163 -25.48 -4.35 2.34
C THR A 163 -24.99 -3.00 2.92
N ARG A 164 -25.53 -2.45 3.99
CA ARG A 164 -25.34 -1.09 4.58
C ARG A 164 -24.32 -0.01 4.08
N LEU A 165 -23.05 -0.29 3.83
CA LEU A 165 -22.07 0.77 3.52
C LEU A 165 -20.84 0.26 2.81
N ILE A 166 -20.38 0.98 1.79
CA ILE A 166 -19.08 0.87 1.11
C ILE A 166 -18.11 1.86 1.67
N ILE A 167 -16.85 1.43 1.76
CA ILE A 167 -15.73 2.36 1.78
C ILE A 167 -14.73 2.09 0.65
N VAL A 168 -14.63 2.95 -0.35
CA VAL A 168 -13.63 2.84 -1.45
C VAL A 168 -12.40 3.62 -1.09
N ASN A 169 -11.28 2.91 -0.97
CA ASN A 169 -9.96 3.49 -1.01
C ASN A 169 -9.25 2.93 -2.24
N CYS A 170 -8.87 3.82 -3.15
CA CYS A 170 -8.07 3.50 -4.32
C CYS A 170 -6.76 4.27 -4.24
N ILE A 171 -5.64 3.59 -4.39
CA ILE A 171 -4.33 4.20 -4.50
C ILE A 171 -3.70 3.82 -5.84
N TYR A 172 -3.14 4.82 -6.53
CA TYR A 172 -2.39 4.66 -7.76
C TYR A 172 -1.10 5.45 -7.65
N PHE A 173 0.02 4.82 -7.91
CA PHE A 173 1.32 5.48 -7.92
C PHE A 173 2.07 5.18 -9.22
N LYS A 174 2.62 6.25 -9.80
CA LYS A 174 3.55 6.19 -10.93
C LYS A 174 4.60 7.26 -10.75
N GLY A 175 5.83 6.86 -10.48
CA GLY A 175 6.97 7.77 -10.35
C GLY A 175 7.98 7.60 -11.48
N THR A 176 8.67 8.69 -11.81
CA THR A 176 9.85 8.68 -12.70
C THR A 176 11.11 8.49 -11.87
N TRP A 177 11.99 7.54 -12.22
CA TRP A 177 13.27 7.39 -11.52
C TRP A 177 14.09 8.68 -11.58
N ARG A 178 14.74 9.07 -10.47
CA ARG A 178 15.71 10.18 -10.49
C ARG A 178 16.88 9.87 -11.43
N LYS A 179 17.28 8.60 -11.47
CA LYS A 179 18.33 8.05 -12.33
C LYS A 179 17.73 6.90 -13.14
N GLN A 180 17.31 7.23 -14.36
CA GLN A 180 16.61 6.28 -15.23
C GLN A 180 17.56 5.24 -15.80
N PHE A 181 17.06 4.01 -15.89
CA PHE A 181 17.70 2.95 -16.66
C PHE A 181 17.63 3.29 -18.15
N LYS A 182 18.67 2.92 -18.91
CA LYS A 182 18.64 3.04 -20.38
C LYS A 182 18.08 1.74 -20.95
N GLU A 183 17.02 1.82 -21.76
CA GLU A 183 16.43 0.60 -22.35
C GLU A 183 17.43 -0.22 -23.17
N SER A 184 18.41 0.43 -23.82
CA SER A 184 19.47 -0.27 -24.56
C SER A 184 20.42 -1.11 -23.69
N LEU A 185 20.37 -0.93 -22.37
CA LEU A 185 21.14 -1.71 -21.40
C LEU A 185 20.28 -2.76 -20.68
N THR A 186 18.98 -2.84 -20.97
CA THR A 186 18.10 -3.88 -20.45
C THR A 186 18.42 -5.21 -21.13
N ASN A 187 18.83 -6.21 -20.35
CA ASN A 187 18.95 -7.59 -20.85
C ASN A 187 17.54 -8.18 -21.00
N PRO A 188 17.10 -8.58 -22.20
CA PRO A 188 15.74 -9.07 -22.42
C PRO A 188 15.49 -10.51 -21.95
N ASP A 189 16.55 -11.29 -21.67
CA ASP A 189 16.48 -12.75 -21.44
C ASP A 189 17.38 -13.20 -20.28
N ALA A 190 17.42 -12.42 -19.20
CA ALA A 190 18.20 -12.74 -18.01
C ALA A 190 17.50 -13.81 -17.17
N ASP A 191 18.30 -14.64 -16.49
CA ASP A 191 17.79 -15.63 -15.55
C ASP A 191 17.35 -14.96 -14.24
N PHE A 192 16.20 -15.40 -13.74
CA PHE A 192 15.70 -15.12 -12.40
C PHE A 192 15.52 -16.44 -11.66
N HIS A 193 16.19 -16.59 -10.53
CA HIS A 193 16.18 -17.77 -9.69
C HIS A 193 15.02 -17.68 -8.68
N GLU A 194 13.91 -18.35 -8.96
CA GLU A 194 12.69 -18.30 -8.14
C GLU A 194 12.85 -19.00 -6.78
N ALA A 195 11.95 -18.67 -5.85
CA ALA A 195 11.91 -19.27 -4.51
C ALA A 195 11.69 -20.80 -4.51
N ASN A 196 10.97 -21.32 -5.51
CA ASN A 196 10.68 -22.74 -5.69
C ASN A 196 11.83 -23.53 -6.37
N GLY A 197 12.94 -22.86 -6.71
CA GLY A 197 14.09 -23.45 -7.40
C GLY A 197 14.00 -23.41 -8.94
N ASN A 198 12.90 -22.93 -9.51
CA ASN A 198 12.76 -22.73 -10.95
C ASN A 198 13.63 -21.55 -11.42
N ILE A 199 13.90 -21.53 -12.73
CA ILE A 199 14.54 -20.40 -13.40
C ILE A 199 13.58 -19.86 -14.44
N SER A 200 13.27 -18.57 -14.33
CA SER A 200 12.44 -17.84 -15.29
C SER A 200 13.25 -16.81 -16.05
N LYS A 201 12.83 -16.52 -17.28
CA LYS A 201 13.44 -15.48 -18.12
C LYS A 201 12.76 -14.14 -17.87
N ILE A 202 13.55 -13.11 -17.59
CA ILE A 202 13.07 -11.76 -17.28
C ILE A 202 13.82 -10.69 -18.07
N LYS A 203 13.15 -9.54 -18.23
CA LYS A 203 13.82 -8.30 -18.62
C LYS A 203 14.52 -7.73 -17.40
N LEU A 204 15.85 -7.77 -17.38
CA LEU A 204 16.67 -7.28 -16.28
C LEU A 204 17.32 -5.95 -16.69
N MET A 205 16.87 -4.86 -16.08
CA MET A 205 17.42 -3.52 -16.32
C MET A 205 18.78 -3.41 -15.64
N TYR A 206 19.69 -2.63 -16.23
CA TYR A 206 21.02 -2.38 -15.68
C TYR A 206 21.38 -0.90 -15.69
N GLN A 207 22.01 -0.42 -14.61
CA GLN A 207 22.73 0.86 -14.62
C GLN A 207 23.88 0.85 -13.62
N LYS A 208 24.86 1.73 -13.86
CA LYS A 208 25.94 2.04 -12.93
C LYS A 208 25.78 3.46 -12.42
N GLU A 209 25.47 3.64 -11.14
CA GLU A 209 25.19 4.95 -10.53
C GLU A 209 25.30 4.89 -9.00
N LYS A 210 25.37 6.05 -8.33
CA LYS A 210 25.40 6.16 -6.87
C LYS A 210 24.01 6.18 -6.24
N PHE A 211 23.74 5.21 -5.36
CA PHE A 211 22.49 5.07 -4.62
C PHE A 211 22.74 5.02 -3.10
N GLY A 212 21.67 5.15 -2.31
CA GLY A 212 21.72 4.78 -0.90
C GLY A 212 21.86 3.26 -0.80
N TYR A 213 22.87 2.80 -0.08
CA TYR A 213 23.20 1.40 0.07
C TYR A 213 23.54 1.07 1.52
N ALA A 214 23.08 -0.09 1.99
CA ALA A 214 23.49 -0.68 3.24
C ALA A 214 23.58 -2.20 3.11
N GLU A 215 24.34 -2.81 4.02
CA GLU A 215 24.28 -4.24 4.28
C GLU A 215 23.91 -4.45 5.74
N ASP A 216 22.97 -5.34 5.98
CA ASP A 216 22.66 -5.79 7.33
C ASP A 216 23.27 -7.19 7.51
N SER A 217 24.19 -7.29 8.46
CA SER A 217 24.93 -8.54 8.71
C SER A 217 24.10 -9.55 9.50
N ASP A 218 23.14 -9.12 10.30
CA ASP A 218 22.28 -10.00 11.10
C ASP A 218 21.17 -10.59 10.22
N LEU A 219 20.57 -9.77 9.35
CA LEU A 219 19.59 -10.20 8.36
C LEU A 219 20.22 -10.87 7.14
N HIS A 220 21.53 -10.71 6.94
CA HIS A 220 22.27 -11.14 5.75
C HIS A 220 21.64 -10.63 4.43
N VAL A 221 21.36 -9.33 4.36
CA VAL A 221 20.75 -8.68 3.18
C VAL A 221 21.61 -7.55 2.63
N GLN A 222 21.40 -7.24 1.34
CA GLN A 222 21.77 -5.97 0.73
C GLN A 222 20.53 -5.09 0.63
N ILE A 223 20.67 -3.79 0.90
CA ILE A 223 19.57 -2.82 0.84
C ILE A 223 19.96 -1.71 -0.13
N ALA A 224 19.06 -1.38 -1.06
CA ALA A 224 19.26 -0.29 -2.02
C ALA A 224 18.07 0.66 -2.04
N HIS A 225 18.35 1.96 -1.95
CA HIS A 225 17.37 3.05 -2.01
C HIS A 225 17.47 3.80 -3.34
N LEU A 226 16.44 3.65 -4.18
CA LEU A 226 16.33 4.24 -5.50
C LEU A 226 15.33 5.40 -5.44
N PRO A 227 15.79 6.65 -5.38
CA PRO A 227 14.88 7.79 -5.30
C PRO A 227 14.15 8.02 -6.63
N TYR A 228 12.87 8.35 -6.53
CA TYR A 228 12.13 8.96 -7.63
C TYR A 228 12.50 10.43 -7.79
N LYS A 229 12.33 10.96 -9.00
CA LYS A 229 12.40 12.38 -9.28
C LYS A 229 11.16 13.03 -8.67
N SER A 230 11.37 14.11 -7.94
CA SER A 230 10.33 14.96 -7.36
C SER A 230 10.68 16.40 -7.74
N GLU A 231 9.71 17.17 -8.21
CA GLU A 231 9.86 18.62 -8.41
C GLU A 231 9.58 19.36 -7.10
N ASN A 232 8.68 18.81 -6.27
CA ASN A 232 8.43 19.35 -4.94
C ASN A 232 9.46 18.83 -3.93
N GLN A 233 10.15 19.75 -3.25
CA GLN A 233 11.13 19.40 -2.23
C GLN A 233 10.48 18.93 -0.92
N GLU A 234 9.20 19.14 -0.68
CA GLU A 234 8.52 18.74 0.57
C GLU A 234 8.28 17.24 0.67
N VAL A 235 8.22 16.54 -0.46
CA VAL A 235 8.01 15.08 -0.54
C VAL A 235 9.16 14.41 -1.29
N GLN A 236 9.55 13.24 -0.82
CA GLN A 236 10.56 12.42 -1.50
C GLN A 236 10.11 10.96 -1.52
N PHE A 237 9.82 10.44 -2.71
CA PHE A 237 9.50 9.03 -2.85
C PHE A 237 10.76 8.21 -3.15
N VAL A 238 10.86 7.04 -2.51
CA VAL A 238 11.98 6.13 -2.65
C VAL A 238 11.45 4.72 -2.86
N PHE A 239 11.99 4.03 -3.85
CA PHE A 239 11.86 2.58 -3.98
C PHE A 239 13.00 1.91 -3.23
N THR A 240 12.66 1.15 -2.20
CA THR A 240 13.61 0.41 -1.38
C THR A 240 13.56 -1.06 -1.76
N ILE A 241 14.72 -1.68 -1.94
CA ILE A 241 14.83 -3.12 -2.21
C ILE A 241 15.63 -3.73 -1.08
N ILE A 242 15.13 -4.81 -0.50
CA ILE A 242 15.85 -5.67 0.46
C ILE A 242 16.09 -7.00 -0.24
N LEU A 243 17.34 -7.29 -0.53
CA LEU A 243 17.77 -8.44 -1.29
C LEU A 243 18.55 -9.39 -0.38
N PRO A 244 18.02 -10.58 -0.06
CA PRO A 244 18.76 -11.62 0.66
C PRO A 244 20.08 -11.97 -0.04
N LYS A 245 21.15 -12.16 0.73
CA LYS A 245 22.41 -12.71 0.21
C LYS A 245 22.22 -14.18 -0.19
N GLN A 246 23.15 -14.69 -0.99
CA GLN A 246 23.11 -16.08 -1.44
C GLN A 246 23.05 -17.05 -0.24
N GLY A 247 22.15 -18.03 -0.30
CA GLY A 247 21.97 -19.01 0.78
C GLY A 247 21.00 -18.59 1.87
N VAL A 248 20.42 -17.38 1.79
CA VAL A 248 19.38 -16.89 2.71
C VAL A 248 18.07 -16.78 1.95
N THR A 249 17.00 -17.33 2.52
CA THR A 249 15.67 -17.31 1.90
C THR A 249 14.94 -16.01 2.24
N LEU A 250 14.01 -15.59 1.38
CA LEU A 250 13.20 -14.40 1.64
C LEU A 250 12.30 -14.60 2.88
N ASP A 251 11.77 -15.81 3.06
CA ASP A 251 10.95 -16.19 4.20
C ASP A 251 11.69 -16.00 5.54
N GLU A 252 12.97 -16.37 5.62
CA GLU A 252 13.79 -16.14 6.82
C GLU A 252 13.94 -14.64 7.11
N VAL A 253 14.18 -13.82 6.08
CA VAL A 253 14.28 -12.36 6.22
C VAL A 253 12.94 -11.77 6.69
N GLU A 254 11.82 -12.18 6.10
CA GLU A 254 10.48 -11.72 6.51
C GLU A 254 10.14 -12.08 7.96
N GLN A 255 10.50 -13.30 8.41
CA GLN A 255 10.29 -13.72 9.79
C GLN A 255 11.12 -12.88 10.77
N GLN A 256 12.37 -12.58 10.44
CA GLN A 256 13.23 -11.74 11.28
C GLN A 256 12.74 -10.29 11.34
N LEU A 257 12.34 -9.72 10.19
CA LEU A 257 11.77 -8.37 10.12
C LEU A 257 10.45 -8.27 10.89
N THR A 258 9.60 -9.31 10.84
CA THR A 258 8.33 -9.34 11.59
C THR A 258 8.56 -9.47 13.10
N SER A 259 9.57 -10.23 13.52
CA SER A 259 9.82 -10.52 14.94
C SER A 259 10.39 -9.34 15.72
N LYS A 260 10.87 -8.30 15.02
CA LYS A 260 11.49 -7.09 15.61
C LYS A 260 10.86 -5.83 14.98
N PRO A 261 9.84 -5.21 15.62
CA PRO A 261 9.08 -4.11 15.04
C PRO A 261 9.94 -2.92 14.57
N ASP A 262 11.00 -2.60 15.32
CA ASP A 262 11.89 -1.47 15.02
C ASP A 262 12.84 -1.76 13.86
N LEU A 263 13.10 -3.05 13.55
CA LEU A 263 14.09 -3.44 12.55
C LEU A 263 13.64 -3.03 11.14
N MET A 264 12.34 -3.12 10.85
CA MET A 264 11.80 -2.66 9.57
C MET A 264 12.05 -1.15 9.36
N GLN A 265 11.83 -0.32 10.39
CA GLN A 265 12.08 1.12 10.30
C GLN A 265 13.58 1.41 10.14
N GLN A 266 14.43 0.68 10.86
CA GLN A 266 15.88 0.82 10.73
C GLN A 266 16.36 0.48 9.32
N VAL A 267 15.88 -0.62 8.75
CA VAL A 267 16.24 -1.07 7.40
C VAL A 267 15.74 -0.10 6.33
N LEU A 268 14.55 0.49 6.52
CA LEU A 268 13.98 1.44 5.57
C LEU A 268 14.55 2.87 5.71
N SER A 269 15.23 3.20 6.80
CA SER A 269 15.74 4.56 7.05
C SER A 269 16.87 4.93 6.10
N ASP A 270 16.76 6.09 5.45
CA ASP A 270 17.84 6.62 4.60
C ASP A 270 19.10 6.96 5.40
N GLU A 271 18.97 7.28 6.69
CA GLU A 271 20.08 7.62 7.59
C GLU A 271 21.02 6.44 7.82
N ASN A 272 20.51 5.21 7.71
CA ASN A 272 21.28 3.98 7.86
C ASN A 272 21.94 3.52 6.55
N THR A 273 21.88 4.34 5.49
CA THR A 273 22.50 4.03 4.20
C THR A 273 23.65 4.97 3.88
N ALA A 274 24.68 4.44 3.23
CA ALA A 274 25.77 5.21 2.66
C ALA A 274 25.58 5.39 1.16
N ARG A 275 25.99 6.54 0.61
CA ARG A 275 25.93 6.77 -0.84
C ARG A 275 27.08 6.03 -1.54
N LYS A 276 26.79 4.87 -2.12
CA LYS A 276 27.78 3.99 -2.78
C LYS A 276 27.49 3.82 -4.26
N GLU A 277 28.54 3.60 -5.06
CA GLU A 277 28.43 3.30 -6.49
C GLU A 277 28.03 1.83 -6.68
N LEU A 278 26.88 1.59 -7.31
CA LEU A 278 26.34 0.25 -7.52
C LEU A 278 26.38 -0.14 -9.00
N LEU A 279 26.68 -1.41 -9.28
CA LEU A 279 26.24 -2.11 -10.49
C LEU A 279 24.85 -2.66 -10.20
N LEU A 280 23.83 -1.88 -10.52
CA LEU A 280 22.44 -2.17 -10.14
C LEU A 280 21.73 -2.92 -11.26
N TYR A 281 21.28 -4.14 -10.96
CA TYR A 281 20.42 -4.94 -11.82
C TYR A 281 19.05 -5.11 -11.16
N LEU A 282 17.99 -4.72 -11.85
CA LEU A 282 16.63 -4.73 -11.33
C LEU A 282 15.65 -5.28 -12.37
N PRO A 283 14.78 -6.23 -12.03
CA PRO A 283 13.77 -6.72 -12.97
C PRO A 283 12.82 -5.59 -13.40
N LYS A 284 12.42 -5.60 -14.67
CA LYS A 284 11.34 -4.76 -15.19
C LYS A 284 10.03 -5.53 -14.98
N PHE A 285 9.17 -5.09 -14.06
CA PHE A 285 7.97 -5.82 -13.69
C PHE A 285 6.74 -4.94 -13.48
N LYS A 286 5.57 -5.57 -13.55
CA LYS A 286 4.25 -5.05 -13.18
C LYS A 286 3.66 -5.99 -12.16
N MET A 287 2.97 -5.47 -11.14
CA MET A 287 2.30 -6.30 -10.15
C MET A 287 0.85 -5.87 -9.96
N GLU A 288 -0.02 -6.86 -10.03
CA GLU A 288 -1.43 -6.76 -9.67
C GLU A 288 -1.69 -7.90 -8.68
N ALA A 289 -2.31 -7.58 -7.55
CA ALA A 289 -2.63 -8.60 -6.57
C ALA A 289 -3.94 -8.26 -5.84
N THR A 290 -4.68 -9.31 -5.53
CA THR A 290 -5.94 -9.27 -4.78
C THR A 290 -5.79 -10.15 -3.57
N PHE A 291 -6.12 -9.62 -2.38
CA PHE A 291 -6.03 -10.36 -1.13
C PHE A 291 -7.32 -10.24 -0.34
N GLU A 292 -7.76 -11.36 0.22
CA GLU A 292 -8.82 -11.42 1.23
C GLU A 292 -8.28 -10.83 2.54
N LEU A 293 -8.89 -9.74 3.04
CA LEU A 293 -8.43 -9.07 4.27
C LEU A 293 -9.33 -9.31 5.48
N ASN A 294 -10.52 -9.89 5.36
CA ASN A 294 -11.39 -10.15 6.52
C ASN A 294 -10.68 -11.04 7.52
N GLY A 295 -10.16 -12.19 7.07
CA GLY A 295 -9.42 -13.11 7.93
C GLY A 295 -8.18 -12.46 8.54
N VAL A 296 -7.53 -11.56 7.78
CA VAL A 296 -6.37 -10.78 8.23
C VAL A 296 -6.78 -9.82 9.34
N LEU A 297 -7.79 -8.97 9.12
CA LEU A 297 -8.21 -7.91 10.04
C LEU A 297 -8.85 -8.49 11.31
N ILE A 298 -9.58 -9.61 11.20
CA ILE A 298 -10.06 -10.38 12.36
C ILE A 298 -8.87 -10.89 13.18
N LYS A 299 -7.84 -11.47 12.55
CA LYS A 299 -6.62 -11.94 13.23
C LYS A 299 -5.85 -10.80 13.90
N LEU A 300 -5.96 -9.57 13.39
CA LEU A 300 -5.39 -8.37 13.99
C LEU A 300 -6.25 -7.76 15.11
N GLY A 301 -7.38 -8.38 15.46
CA GLY A 301 -8.19 -8.00 16.62
C GLY A 301 -9.48 -7.26 16.30
N MET A 302 -9.79 -6.97 15.03
CA MET A 302 -11.01 -6.26 14.63
C MET A 302 -12.26 -7.16 14.62
N VAL A 303 -12.39 -8.10 15.54
CA VAL A 303 -13.37 -9.21 15.48
C VAL A 303 -14.82 -8.75 15.34
N ASN A 304 -15.25 -7.77 16.14
CA ASN A 304 -16.64 -7.31 16.14
C ASN A 304 -17.03 -6.58 14.86
N ALA A 305 -16.09 -5.89 14.19
CA ALA A 305 -16.35 -5.19 12.95
C ALA A 305 -16.85 -6.14 11.84
N PHE A 306 -16.46 -7.41 11.91
CA PHE A 306 -16.85 -8.47 10.97
C PHE A 306 -17.89 -9.43 11.56
N SER A 307 -18.59 -9.03 12.62
CA SER A 307 -19.61 -9.84 13.26
C SER A 307 -21.01 -9.27 13.03
N ASP A 308 -21.88 -10.13 12.52
CA ASP A 308 -23.29 -9.84 12.25
C ASP A 308 -24.10 -9.33 13.43
N ILE A 309 -23.67 -9.67 14.64
CA ILE A 309 -24.41 -9.43 15.88
C ILE A 309 -23.73 -8.35 16.72
N LYS A 310 -22.41 -8.21 16.59
CA LYS A 310 -21.60 -7.36 17.47
C LYS A 310 -21.10 -6.09 16.80
N ALA A 311 -21.11 -6.01 15.47
CA ALA A 311 -20.70 -4.81 14.76
C ALA A 311 -21.58 -3.63 15.19
N ASP A 312 -20.95 -2.56 15.67
CA ASP A 312 -21.64 -1.35 16.09
C ASP A 312 -21.07 -0.17 15.31
N PHE A 313 -21.68 0.11 14.16
CA PHE A 313 -21.37 1.23 13.26
C PHE A 313 -22.51 2.26 13.23
N THR A 314 -23.32 2.35 14.30
CA THR A 314 -24.44 3.31 14.37
C THR A 314 -23.96 4.76 14.38
N GLY A 315 -22.65 4.99 14.47
CA GLY A 315 -22.03 6.29 14.29
C GLY A 315 -21.95 6.77 12.85
N ILE A 316 -22.15 5.90 11.86
CA ILE A 316 -22.13 6.24 10.43
C ILE A 316 -23.53 6.67 9.98
N VAL A 317 -24.51 5.81 10.25
CA VAL A 317 -25.87 5.97 9.76
C VAL A 317 -26.90 5.76 10.86
N SER A 318 -28.00 6.50 10.77
CA SER A 318 -29.23 6.25 11.52
C SER A 318 -30.38 6.02 10.57
N LYS A 319 -31.20 5.04 10.92
CA LYS A 319 -32.49 4.74 10.29
C LYS A 319 -33.40 5.97 10.40
N GLN A 320 -33.86 6.52 9.27
CA GLN A 320 -35.00 7.43 9.26
C GLN A 320 -36.23 6.62 9.69
N ASP A 321 -37.18 7.22 10.45
CA ASP A 321 -38.40 6.51 10.85
C ASP A 321 -39.02 5.85 9.61
N GLU A 322 -39.07 4.51 9.67
CA GLU A 322 -39.22 3.55 8.57
C GLU A 322 -38.15 3.56 7.46
N ARG A 323 -37.42 2.48 7.22
CA ARG A 323 -36.76 1.50 8.08
C ARG A 323 -35.73 0.86 7.13
N ASP A 324 -34.44 1.11 7.36
CA ASP A 324 -33.29 0.28 7.00
C ASP A 324 -33.44 -0.42 5.66
N GLY A 325 -32.64 -0.01 4.70
CA GLY A 325 -31.59 -1.00 4.47
C GLY A 325 -30.49 -0.67 3.51
N SER A 326 -29.36 -0.17 3.98
CA SER A 326 -28.27 0.28 3.19
C SER A 326 -27.47 -0.75 2.43
N GLU A 327 -26.52 -0.36 1.60
CA GLU A 327 -25.90 -1.27 0.65
C GLU A 327 -24.45 -0.87 0.29
N ALA A 328 -23.68 -1.78 -0.37
CA ALA A 328 -22.24 -1.70 -0.57
C ALA A 328 -21.55 -2.66 -1.59
N ALA A 329 -20.37 -2.29 -2.12
CA ALA A 329 -19.63 -2.72 -3.29
C ALA A 329 -18.14 -2.21 -3.13
N ALA A 330 -17.08 -2.77 -3.73
CA ALA A 330 -15.67 -2.48 -3.50
C ALA A 330 -14.96 -1.53 -4.49
N ALA A 331 -14.05 -0.63 -4.09
CA ALA A 331 -13.55 -0.30 -2.75
C ALA A 331 -12.49 -1.20 -2.11
N THR A 332 -11.78 -0.75 -1.06
CA THR A 332 -11.56 -1.71 0.05
C THR A 332 -12.92 -1.77 0.70
N ALA A 333 -13.90 -2.41 0.06
CA ALA A 333 -15.23 -2.34 0.62
C ALA A 333 -15.26 -3.34 1.70
N VAL A 334 -14.96 -2.81 2.86
CA VAL A 334 -15.92 -2.73 3.95
C VAL A 334 -17.32 -2.62 3.38
N ILE A 335 -18.00 -3.77 3.37
CA ILE A 335 -19.41 -3.93 3.06
C ILE A 335 -20.10 -4.16 4.38
N MET A 336 -20.56 -3.17 5.13
CA MET A 336 -21.29 -3.50 6.37
C MET A 336 -22.68 -4.00 5.99
N ASN A 337 -23.15 -5.16 6.48
CA ASN A 337 -24.57 -5.54 6.39
C ASN A 337 -25.28 -5.22 7.73
N ASP A 338 -26.61 -5.39 7.85
CA ASP A 338 -27.39 -4.91 9.00
C ASP A 338 -27.22 -5.70 10.32
N ALA A 339 -27.29 -5.03 11.46
CA ALA A 339 -27.32 -5.66 12.78
C ALA A 339 -28.41 -5.03 13.65
N LEU A 340 -29.70 -5.21 13.32
CA LEU A 340 -30.80 -4.80 14.21
C LEU A 340 -32.13 -5.57 14.02
N VAL A 341 -32.53 -6.23 15.12
CA VAL A 341 -33.91 -6.52 15.61
C VAL A 341 -34.49 -7.95 15.42
N LEU A 342 -34.66 -8.61 16.58
CA LEU A 342 -35.65 -9.65 16.95
C LEU A 342 -35.99 -10.74 15.92
N ARG A 343 -35.54 -11.96 16.24
CA ARG A 343 -36.21 -13.25 15.95
C ARG A 343 -36.89 -13.34 14.58
N ARG A 344 -36.12 -13.32 13.50
CA ARG A 344 -36.39 -14.13 12.30
C ARG A 344 -35.04 -14.54 11.75
N LYS A 345 -34.93 -15.78 11.25
CA LYS A 345 -33.74 -16.30 10.59
C LYS A 345 -33.42 -15.39 9.39
N THR A 346 -32.56 -14.40 9.59
CA THR A 346 -31.98 -13.58 8.53
C THR A 346 -30.57 -14.06 8.24
N THR A 347 -30.19 -13.95 6.98
CA THR A 347 -28.88 -14.28 6.43
C THR A 347 -27.76 -13.47 7.09
N PRO A 348 -26.51 -13.98 7.07
CA PRO A 348 -25.38 -13.35 7.74
C PRO A 348 -25.08 -11.92 7.25
N THR A 349 -24.55 -11.10 8.17
CA THR A 349 -24.11 -9.73 7.94
C THR A 349 -22.61 -9.64 7.65
N GLU A 350 -22.25 -9.61 6.38
CA GLU A 350 -20.86 -9.78 5.95
C GLU A 350 -20.14 -8.44 5.74
N PHE A 351 -19.34 -7.99 6.73
CA PHE A 351 -18.24 -7.04 6.48
C PHE A 351 -17.22 -7.69 5.55
N LYS A 352 -17.13 -7.21 4.30
CA LYS A 352 -16.12 -7.63 3.32
C LYS A 352 -14.94 -6.64 3.30
N ALA A 353 -13.74 -6.99 2.84
CA ALA A 353 -12.59 -6.08 2.71
C ALA A 353 -11.50 -6.66 1.77
N ASP A 354 -11.86 -7.34 0.69
CA ASP A 354 -11.03 -8.38 0.06
C ASP A 354 -10.39 -8.04 -1.32
N ARG A 355 -9.96 -6.80 -1.58
CA ARG A 355 -9.97 -6.25 -2.96
C ARG A 355 -8.62 -5.72 -3.47
N PRO A 356 -8.43 -5.71 -4.82
CA PRO A 356 -7.13 -5.52 -5.46
C PRO A 356 -6.41 -4.20 -5.21
N PHE A 357 -5.10 -4.29 -5.24
CA PHE A 357 -4.17 -3.17 -5.34
C PHE A 357 -3.37 -3.29 -6.65
N LEU A 358 -3.12 -2.17 -7.33
CA LEU A 358 -2.32 -2.16 -8.55
C LEU A 358 -1.15 -1.19 -8.50
N PHE A 359 0.02 -1.64 -8.93
CA PHE A 359 1.17 -0.79 -9.19
C PHE A 359 1.94 -1.20 -10.44
N TYR A 360 2.53 -0.19 -11.09
CA TYR A 360 3.27 -0.35 -12.33
C TYR A 360 4.62 0.38 -12.23
N VAL A 361 5.73 -0.35 -12.34
CA VAL A 361 7.06 0.23 -12.53
C VAL A 361 7.20 0.59 -14.02
N ARG A 362 6.99 1.87 -14.37
CA ARG A 362 7.16 2.34 -15.76
C ARG A 362 8.45 3.12 -15.95
N GLU A 363 9.08 2.90 -17.09
CA GLU A 363 10.06 3.78 -17.69
C GLU A 363 9.34 4.97 -18.37
N SER A 364 9.57 6.20 -17.90
CA SER A 364 9.12 7.41 -18.57
C SER A 364 10.27 7.97 -19.41
N SER A 365 10.25 7.68 -20.71
CA SER A 365 11.23 8.21 -21.66
C SER A 365 10.99 9.70 -21.95
N GLU A 366 11.96 10.53 -21.60
CA GLU A 366 12.43 11.65 -22.41
C GLU A 366 13.81 12.04 -21.86
N ALA A 367 14.85 11.47 -22.47
CA ALA A 367 16.24 11.71 -22.07
C ALA A 367 16.85 12.81 -22.95
N ALA A 368 17.17 13.96 -22.35
CA ALA A 368 18.22 14.83 -22.87
C ALA A 368 19.57 14.25 -22.41
N ALA A 369 20.35 13.73 -23.35
CA ALA A 369 21.69 13.24 -23.08
C ALA A 369 22.66 14.42 -22.90
N ALA A 370 23.26 14.57 -21.72
CA ALA A 370 24.44 15.40 -21.52
C ALA A 370 25.65 14.48 -21.27
N THR A 371 26.46 14.27 -22.30
CA THR A 371 27.74 13.57 -22.18
C THR A 371 28.82 14.59 -21.87
N ALA A 372 29.21 14.71 -20.59
CA ALA A 372 30.40 15.45 -20.21
C ALA A 372 31.64 14.56 -20.39
N VAL A 373 32.43 14.81 -21.43
CA VAL A 373 33.79 14.27 -21.53
C VAL A 373 34.70 15.20 -20.73
N VAL A 374 35.04 14.81 -19.51
CA VAL A 374 36.04 15.52 -18.71
C VAL A 374 37.40 14.85 -18.95
N MET A 375 38.27 15.52 -19.69
CA MET A 375 39.70 15.19 -19.74
C MET A 375 40.37 15.72 -18.47
N LEU A 376 40.55 14.86 -17.47
CA LEU A 376 41.36 15.20 -16.29
C LEU A 376 42.83 14.87 -16.59
N GLY A 377 43.64 15.92 -16.61
CA GLY A 377 45.10 15.81 -16.60
C GLY A 377 45.56 15.01 -15.39
N SER A 378 46.48 14.09 -15.63
CA SER A 378 47.03 13.16 -14.65
C SER A 378 47.76 13.89 -13.51
N CYS A 379 47.17 13.81 -12.31
CA CYS A 379 47.90 13.88 -11.05
C CYS A 379 47.59 12.59 -10.28
N ALA A 380 48.62 11.75 -10.13
CA ALA A 380 48.53 10.47 -9.43
C ALA A 380 48.47 10.71 -7.91
N ALA A 381 47.27 10.97 -7.40
CA ALA A 381 46.92 10.62 -6.04
C ALA A 381 46.28 9.23 -6.10
N MET A 382 46.95 8.22 -5.54
CA MET A 382 46.40 6.88 -5.35
C MET A 382 45.25 6.95 -4.33
N PHE A 383 44.08 7.42 -4.77
CA PHE A 383 42.84 7.05 -4.13
C PHE A 383 42.50 5.66 -4.67
N GLU A 384 42.55 4.64 -3.81
CA GLU A 384 41.93 3.36 -4.13
C GLU A 384 40.47 3.65 -4.50
N LYS A 385 40.16 3.57 -5.80
CA LYS A 385 38.77 3.64 -6.25
C LYS A 385 38.08 2.42 -5.65
N GLU A 386 37.23 2.64 -4.64
CA GLU A 386 36.34 1.61 -4.14
C GLU A 386 35.68 0.91 -5.35
N GLN A 387 35.86 -0.41 -5.45
CA GLN A 387 35.23 -1.18 -6.52
C GLN A 387 33.71 -1.02 -6.41
N PRO A 388 33.00 -0.87 -7.53
CA PRO A 388 31.56 -0.72 -7.50
C PRO A 388 30.92 -1.98 -6.92
N ILE A 389 29.93 -1.80 -6.05
CA ILE A 389 29.25 -2.91 -5.38
C ILE A 389 28.21 -3.50 -6.33
N GLU A 390 28.22 -4.81 -6.50
CA GLU A 390 27.17 -5.48 -7.27
C GLU A 390 25.89 -5.60 -6.45
N PHE A 391 24.78 -5.10 -6.98
CA PHE A 391 23.44 -5.30 -6.45
C PHE A 391 22.59 -5.92 -7.56
N LYS A 392 22.46 -7.25 -7.55
CA LYS A 392 21.78 -8.00 -8.60
C LYS A 392 20.51 -8.66 -8.07
N ALA A 393 19.36 -8.05 -8.34
CA ALA A 393 18.05 -8.56 -7.93
C ALA A 393 17.51 -9.61 -8.92
N ASP A 394 18.24 -10.73 -9.05
CA ASP A 394 17.91 -11.88 -9.91
C ASP A 394 17.34 -13.08 -9.14
N ARG A 395 16.84 -12.83 -7.93
CA ARG A 395 16.27 -13.80 -6.99
C ARG A 395 15.25 -13.11 -6.08
N PRO A 396 14.43 -13.84 -5.31
CA PRO A 396 13.41 -13.26 -4.45
C PRO A 396 13.88 -12.08 -3.61
N PHE A 397 13.10 -11.00 -3.59
CA PHE A 397 13.40 -9.78 -2.83
C PHE A 397 12.14 -9.13 -2.26
N LEU A 398 12.31 -8.36 -1.19
CA LEU A 398 11.28 -7.45 -0.69
C LEU A 398 11.47 -6.08 -1.35
N PHE A 399 10.37 -5.38 -1.56
CA PHE A 399 10.42 -4.02 -2.01
C PHE A 399 9.35 -3.16 -1.35
N PHE A 400 9.68 -1.88 -1.21
CA PHE A 400 8.82 -0.89 -0.59
C PHE A 400 8.84 0.39 -1.41
N ILE A 401 7.69 1.03 -1.54
CA ILE A 401 7.59 2.40 -2.01
C ILE A 401 7.19 3.23 -0.81
N ARG A 402 8.03 4.18 -0.44
CA ARG A 402 7.81 5.03 0.72
C ARG A 402 8.00 6.49 0.38
N GLU A 403 7.29 7.34 1.09
CA GLU A 403 7.66 8.75 1.23
C GLU A 403 8.65 8.85 2.39
N SER A 404 9.86 9.29 2.09
CA SER A 404 11.01 9.13 2.99
C SER A 404 11.14 10.22 4.03
N ARG A 405 10.45 11.35 3.91
CA ARG A 405 10.56 12.46 4.87
C ARG A 405 9.64 12.26 6.07
N GLN A 406 8.49 11.65 5.85
CA GLN A 406 7.50 11.33 6.88
C GLN A 406 7.47 9.82 7.21
N ASN A 407 8.37 9.03 6.62
CA ASN A 407 8.46 7.57 6.78
C ASN A 407 7.17 6.79 6.43
N ILE A 408 6.35 7.33 5.53
CA ILE A 408 5.09 6.69 5.15
C ILE A 408 5.37 5.59 4.13
N VAL A 409 5.07 4.34 4.48
CA VAL A 409 5.11 3.21 3.54
C VAL A 409 3.83 3.18 2.71
N LEU A 410 3.92 3.54 1.44
CA LEU A 410 2.78 3.53 0.52
C LEU A 410 2.48 2.12 0.05
N PHE A 411 3.52 1.36 -0.32
CA PHE A 411 3.38 0.01 -0.81
C PHE A 411 4.44 -0.91 -0.22
N SER A 412 4.03 -2.14 0.03
CA SER A 412 4.87 -3.23 0.49
C SER A 412 4.66 -4.43 -0.42
N GLY A 413 5.75 -5.10 -0.77
CA GLY A 413 5.64 -6.30 -1.58
C GLY A 413 6.83 -7.23 -1.47
N LYS A 414 6.58 -8.49 -1.87
CA LYS A 414 7.60 -9.49 -2.14
C LYS A 414 7.46 -9.96 -3.57
N PHE A 415 8.60 -10.10 -4.24
CA PHE A 415 8.70 -10.59 -5.61
C PHE A 415 9.41 -11.94 -5.56
N LEU A 416 8.67 -13.04 -5.77
CA LEU A 416 9.16 -14.41 -5.74
C LEU A 416 9.39 -15.00 -7.13
N SER A 417 8.60 -14.55 -8.09
CA SER A 417 8.65 -15.00 -9.49
C SER A 417 8.06 -13.91 -10.40
N PRO A 418 8.48 -13.83 -11.68
CA PRO A 418 7.82 -12.95 -12.62
C PRO A 418 6.34 -13.35 -12.79
N PRO A 419 5.42 -12.38 -12.90
CA PRO A 419 4.04 -12.69 -13.24
C PRO A 419 4.01 -13.46 -14.56
N MET A 420 3.17 -14.50 -14.66
CA MET A 420 2.94 -15.16 -15.95
C MET A 420 2.56 -14.11 -16.98
N ALA A 421 3.20 -14.16 -18.16
CA ALA A 421 2.89 -13.25 -19.25
C ALA A 421 1.40 -13.41 -19.62
N SER A 422 0.60 -12.38 -19.34
CA SER A 422 -0.80 -12.27 -19.71
C SER A 422 -0.95 -11.94 -21.20
#